data_AF-A0A846NF34-F1
#
_entry.id   AF-A0A846NF34-F1
#
_cell.length_a   1.000
_cell.length_b   1.000
_cell.length_c   1.000
_cell.angle_alpha   90.00
_cell.angle_beta   90.00
_cell.angle_gamma   90.00
#
_symmetry.space_group_name_H-M   'P 1'
#
loop_
_entity.id
_entity.type
_entity.pdbx_description
1 polymer ?
#
loop_
_entity_poly.entity_id
_entity_poly.type
_entity_poly.pdbx_seq_one_letter_code
_entity_poly.pdbx_strand_id
1 'polypeptide(L)' 'WIMDTYSQIMGYTTPAVVTGKPISVMGSQGREAATSKGAYICAREVAKILGIDLRNAKVVVQGFGNVGYHAALF' A
#
# COMPACT_ATOMS: atom_id res chain seq x y z
N TRP A 1 1.99 -19.21 2.71
CA TRP A 1 1.31 -20.38 2.15
C TRP A 1 1.42 -20.45 0.63
N ILE A 2 0.86 -19.51 -0.15
CA ILE A 2 0.87 -19.63 -1.64
C ILE A 2 2.29 -19.83 -2.23
N MET A 3 3.25 -18.98 -1.86
CA MET A 3 4.65 -19.13 -2.32
C MET A 3 5.23 -20.49 -1.93
N ASP A 4 4.97 -20.93 -0.70
CA ASP A 4 5.51 -22.16 -0.14
C ASP A 4 4.97 -23.38 -0.88
N THR A 5 3.64 -23.48 -1.04
CA THR A 5 2.99 -24.56 -1.80
C THR A 5 3.50 -24.61 -3.24
N TYR A 6 3.64 -23.46 -3.89
CA TYR A 6 4.14 -23.41 -5.27
C TYR A 6 5.61 -23.82 -5.37
N SER A 7 6.46 -23.39 -4.43
CA SER A 7 7.87 -23.78 -4.38
C SER A 7 8.04 -25.29 -4.20
N GLN A 8 7.17 -25.94 -3.39
CA GLN A 8 7.19 -27.40 -3.22
C GLN A 8 6.85 -28.13 -4.53
N ILE A 9 5.90 -27.63 -5.32
CA ILE A 9 5.54 -28.21 -6.63
C ILE A 9 6.70 -28.03 -7.64
N MET A 10 7.36 -26.87 -7.62
CA MET A 10 8.45 -26.58 -8.55
C MET A 10 9.79 -27.24 -8.16
N GLY A 11 9.93 -27.69 -6.92
CA GLY A 11 11.17 -28.29 -6.40
C GLY A 11 12.27 -27.28 -6.05
N TYR A 12 11.98 -25.97 -6.06
CA TYR A 12 12.91 -24.91 -5.65
C TYR A 12 12.16 -23.67 -5.18
N THR A 13 12.84 -22.77 -4.45
CA THR A 13 12.24 -21.53 -3.93
C THR A 13 11.92 -20.55 -5.06
N THR A 14 10.64 -20.18 -5.18
CA THR A 14 10.11 -19.31 -6.24
C THR A 14 9.52 -18.02 -5.65
N PRO A 15 10.34 -17.08 -5.16
CA PRO A 15 9.85 -15.96 -4.36
C PRO A 15 9.04 -14.94 -5.16
N ALA A 16 9.22 -14.87 -6.48
CA ALA A 16 8.56 -13.89 -7.35
C ALA A 16 7.10 -14.26 -7.73
N VAL A 17 6.65 -15.49 -7.44
CA VAL A 17 5.32 -15.97 -7.86
C VAL A 17 4.16 -15.19 -7.25
N VAL A 18 4.37 -14.60 -6.07
CA VAL A 18 3.37 -13.76 -5.38
C VAL A 18 4.00 -12.54 -4.70
N THR A 19 3.24 -11.45 -4.61
CA THR A 19 3.61 -10.24 -3.86
C THR A 19 2.80 -10.12 -2.56
N GLY A 20 3.13 -9.14 -1.71
CA GLY A 20 2.46 -9.00 -0.40
C GLY A 20 2.91 -10.02 0.65
N LYS A 21 4.06 -10.67 0.44
CA LYS A 21 4.66 -11.60 1.39
C LYS A 21 5.18 -10.86 2.64
N PRO A 22 5.29 -11.55 3.80
CA PRO A 22 6.00 -11.01 4.96
C PRO A 22 7.45 -10.64 4.65
N ILE A 23 8.00 -9.65 5.35
CA ILE A 23 9.39 -9.19 5.17
C ILE A 23 10.39 -10.34 5.35
N SER A 24 10.16 -11.22 6.33
CA SER A 24 11.01 -12.39 6.61
C SER A 24 11.13 -13.37 5.43
N VAL A 25 10.20 -13.32 4.48
CA VAL A 25 10.17 -14.17 3.28
C VAL A 25 10.15 -13.34 2.00
N MET A 26 11.06 -12.36 1.93
CA MET A 26 11.31 -11.53 0.73
C MET A 26 10.08 -10.67 0.36
N GLY A 27 9.38 -10.17 1.37
CA GLY A 27 8.39 -9.11 1.25
C GLY A 27 9.02 -7.72 1.04
N SER A 28 8.20 -6.76 0.63
CA SER A 28 8.65 -5.37 0.44
C SER A 28 8.28 -4.51 1.65
N GLN A 29 9.25 -3.72 2.14
CA GLN A 29 9.00 -2.76 3.21
C GLN A 29 8.04 -1.65 2.75
N GLY A 30 7.22 -1.17 3.68
CA GLY A 30 6.22 -0.13 3.38
C GLY A 30 5.02 -0.61 2.56
N ARG A 31 4.92 -1.91 2.24
CA ARG A 31 3.80 -2.47 1.47
C ARG A 31 2.44 -2.17 2.07
N GLU A 32 2.35 -2.18 3.39
CA GLU A 32 1.13 -1.96 4.17
C GLU A 32 0.51 -0.59 3.85
N ALA A 33 1.31 0.48 3.93
CA ALA A 33 0.85 1.85 3.66
C ALA A 33 0.95 2.27 2.19
N ALA A 34 1.46 1.41 1.30
CA ALA A 34 1.81 1.78 -0.08
C ALA A 34 0.65 2.38 -0.88
N THR A 35 -0.54 1.76 -0.80
CA THR A 35 -1.72 2.22 -1.54
C THR A 35 -2.17 3.61 -1.05
N SER A 36 -2.25 3.81 0.27
CA SER A 36 -2.67 5.08 0.86
C SER A 36 -1.66 6.19 0.61
N LYS A 37 -0.36 5.88 0.67
CA LYS A 37 0.69 6.85 0.34
C LYS A 37 0.58 7.32 -1.11
N GLY A 38 0.28 6.41 -2.04
CA GLY A 38 -0.01 6.76 -3.43
C GLY A 38 -1.22 7.69 -3.55
N ALA A 39 -2.34 7.34 -2.91
CA ALA A 39 -3.55 8.17 -2.90
C ALA A 39 -3.30 9.57 -2.32
N TYR A 40 -2.58 9.67 -1.20
CA TYR A 40 -2.16 10.93 -0.59
C TYR A 40 -1.33 11.79 -1.56
N ILE A 41 -0.34 11.20 -2.24
CA ILE A 41 0.50 11.92 -3.20
C ILE A 41 -0.36 12.46 -4.35
N CYS A 42 -1.26 11.65 -4.91
CA CYS A 42 -2.17 12.09 -5.97
C CYS A 42 -3.07 13.24 -5.49
N ALA A 43 -3.69 13.13 -4.32
CA ALA A 43 -4.54 14.17 -3.74
C ALA A 43 -3.75 15.47 -3.51
N ARG A 44 -2.50 15.37 -3.03
CA ARG A 44 -1.60 16.51 -2.83
C ARG A 44 -1.29 17.24 -4.13
N GLU A 45 -0.96 16.52 -5.20
CA GLU A 45 -0.64 17.15 -6.48
C GLU A 45 -1.89 17.78 -7.12
N VAL A 46 -3.05 17.13 -7.02
CA VAL A 46 -4.32 17.71 -7.51
C VAL A 46 -4.69 18.96 -6.71
N ALA A 47 -4.52 18.97 -5.39
CA ALA A 47 -4.80 20.13 -4.56
C ALA A 47 -3.97 21.35 -4.97
N LYS A 48 -2.70 21.17 -5.33
CA LYS A 48 -1.86 22.27 -5.85
C LYS A 48 -2.41 22.85 -7.14
N ILE A 49 -2.86 22.00 -8.07
CA ILE A 49 -3.44 22.43 -9.36
C ILE A 49 -4.74 23.21 -9.11
N LEU A 50 -5.56 22.78 -8.16
CA LEU A 50 -6.83 23.40 -7.83
C LEU A 50 -6.71 24.59 -6.86
N GLY A 51 -5.51 24.92 -6.38
CA GLY A 51 -5.29 25.97 -5.38
C GLY A 51 -5.89 25.66 -4.00
N ILE A 52 -6.09 24.38 -3.67
CA ILE A 52 -6.62 23.94 -2.38
C ILE A 52 -5.48 23.85 -1.36
N ASP A 53 -5.60 24.59 -0.25
CA ASP A 53 -4.69 24.43 0.89
C ASP A 53 -5.07 23.20 1.71
N LEU A 54 -4.37 22.09 1.46
CA LEU A 54 -4.60 20.83 2.16
C LEU A 54 -4.36 20.89 3.68
N ARG A 55 -3.54 21.81 4.18
CA ARG A 55 -3.28 21.91 5.63
C ARG A 55 -4.53 22.35 6.40
N ASN A 56 -5.38 23.14 5.76
CA ASN A 56 -6.61 23.68 6.33
C ASN A 56 -7.86 23.05 5.71
N ALA A 57 -7.71 22.11 4.79
CA ALA A 57 -8.82 21.42 4.14
C ALA A 57 -9.46 20.38 5.07
N LYS A 58 -10.78 20.24 4.97
CA LYS A 58 -11.50 19.10 5.56
C LYS A 58 -11.49 17.95 4.56
N VAL A 59 -11.00 16.79 4.99
CA VAL A 59 -10.94 15.58 4.17
C VAL A 59 -11.87 14.53 4.75
N VAL A 60 -12.59 13.82 3.88
CA VAL A 60 -13.42 12.68 4.26
C VAL A 60 -12.75 11.41 3.76
N VAL A 61 -12.40 10.51 4.68
CA VAL A 61 -11.89 9.17 4.36
C VAL A 61 -13.02 8.17 4.63
N GLN A 62 -13.46 7.47 3.58
CA GLN A 62 -14.52 6.48 3.68
C GLN A 62 -13.91 5.07 3.83
N GLY A 63 -14.30 4.37 4.91
CA GLY A 63 -13.83 3.02 5.24
C GLY A 63 -12.63 3.00 6.21
N PHE A 64 -12.53 1.93 7.02
CA PHE A 64 -11.51 1.75 8.06
C PHE A 64 -10.69 0.46 7.88
N GLY A 65 -10.48 0.04 6.64
CA GLY A 65 -9.53 -1.03 6.31
C GLY A 65 -8.09 -0.49 6.24
N ASN A 66 -7.14 -1.34 5.83
CA ASN A 66 -5.72 -0.99 5.65
C ASN A 66 -5.53 0.35 4.92
N VAL A 67 -6.25 0.54 3.80
CA VAL A 67 -6.11 1.76 2.99
C VAL A 67 -6.67 2.99 3.72
N GLY A 68 -7.89 2.91 4.26
CA GLY A 68 -8.53 4.02 4.96
C GLY A 68 -7.76 4.45 6.20
N TYR A 69 -7.32 3.48 7.01
CA TYR A 69 -6.50 3.72 8.20
C TYR A 69 -5.21 4.48 7.85
N HIS A 70 -4.42 3.97 6.89
CA HIS A 70 -3.18 4.65 6.49
C HIS A 70 -3.43 5.97 5.77
N ALA A 71 -4.54 6.12 5.02
CA ALA A 71 -4.86 7.36 4.33
C ALA A 71 -5.23 8.50 5.30
N ALA A 72 -5.81 8.17 6.45
CA ALA A 72 -6.11 9.14 7.50
C ALA A 72 -4.88 9.53 8.33
N LEU A 73 -3.79 8.76 8.28
CA LEU A 73 -2.54 9.02 9.01
C LEU A 73 -1.54 9.88 8.22
N PHE A 74 -1.63 9.90 6.89
CA PHE A 74 -0.76 10.71 6.01
C PHE A 74 -1.29 12.14 5.87
#